data_AF-A0A196SAB9-F1
#
_entry.id   AF-A0A196SAB9-F1
#
_cell.length_a   1.000
_cell.length_b   1.000
_cell.length_c   1.000
_cell.angle_alpha   90.00
_cell.angle_beta   90.00
_cell.angle_gamma   90.00
#
_symmetry.space_group_name_H-M   'P 1'
#
loop_
_entity.id
_entity.type
_entity.pdbx_description
1 polymer ?
#
loop_
_entity_poly.entity_id
_entity_poly.type
_entity_poly.pdbx_seq_one_letter_code
_entity_poly.pdbx_strand_id
1 'polypeptide(L)'
;LYRYDPRRAEKGENPFQLDFKKLKGSVVDFLEGENRFSVLDRQNPEVAKQLHAELQVEVEKRHAEHVRMAMSDKQLWKELNKTYGKKK
;
A
#
# COMPACT_ATOMS: atom_id res chain seq x y z
N LEU A 1 -4.79 5.57 -4.93
CA LEU A 1 -5.62 5.73 -6.14
C LEU A 1 -4.95 5.03 -7.29
N TYR A 2 -5.66 4.14 -7.98
CA TYR A 2 -5.15 3.41 -9.12
C TYR A 2 -6.23 3.31 -10.20
N ARG A 3 -5.81 2.99 -11.41
CA ARG A 3 -6.68 2.68 -12.55
C ARG A 3 -6.22 1.38 -13.19
N TYR A 4 -7.17 0.63 -13.71
CA TYR A 4 -6.90 -0.57 -14.49
C TYR A 4 -7.55 -0.40 -15.87
N ASP A 5 -6.74 -0.39 -16.93
CA ASP A 5 -7.20 -0.29 -18.31
C ASP A 5 -6.73 -1.50 -19.12
N PRO A 6 -7.62 -2.48 -19.39
CA PRO A 6 -7.29 -3.69 -20.14
C PRO A 6 -6.71 -3.41 -21.55
N ARG A 7 -7.13 -2.31 -22.18
CA ARG A 7 -6.72 -1.96 -23.56
C ARG A 7 -5.23 -1.64 -23.67
N ARG A 8 -4.57 -1.35 -22.55
CA ARG A 8 -3.12 -1.17 -22.49
C ARG A 8 -2.37 -2.50 -22.64
N ALA A 9 -2.92 -3.58 -22.09
CA ALA A 9 -2.34 -4.91 -22.24
C ALA A 9 -2.35 -5.36 -23.71
N GLU A 10 -3.42 -5.02 -24.45
CA GLU A 10 -3.51 -5.26 -25.90
C GLU A 10 -2.38 -4.56 -26.70
N LYS A 11 -1.83 -3.48 -26.15
CA LYS A 11 -0.71 -2.72 -26.73
C LYS A 11 0.66 -3.13 -26.16
N GLY A 12 0.72 -4.17 -25.33
CA GLY A 12 1.94 -4.60 -24.65
C GLY A 12 2.39 -3.69 -23.50
N GLU A 13 1.52 -2.79 -23.03
CA GLU A 13 1.78 -1.92 -21.88
C GLU A 13 1.18 -2.48 -20.59
N ASN A 14 1.65 -1.99 -19.44
CA ASN A 14 1.09 -2.36 -18.15
C ASN A 14 -0.35 -1.80 -17.99
N PRO A 15 -1.37 -2.64 -17.81
CA PRO A 15 -2.76 -2.20 -17.63
C PRO A 15 -3.01 -1.53 -16.28
N PHE A 16 -2.21 -1.84 -15.27
CA PHE A 16 -2.33 -1.29 -13.93
C PHE A 16 -1.53 0.02 -13.79
N GLN A 17 -2.20 1.07 -13.35
CA GLN A 17 -1.64 2.40 -13.16
C GLN A 17 -1.83 2.85 -11.72
N LEU A 18 -0.72 3.11 -11.02
CA LEU A 18 -0.75 3.71 -9.71
C LEU A 18 -0.56 5.23 -9.81
N ASP A 19 -1.64 5.98 -9.68
CA ASP A 19 -1.61 7.45 -9.74
C ASP A 19 -1.03 8.05 -8.45
N PHE A 20 -1.23 7.38 -7.30
CA PHE A 20 -0.68 7.78 -6.01
C PHE A 20 0.47 6.86 -5.58
N LYS A 21 1.71 7.25 -5.92
CA LYS A 21 2.90 6.39 -5.82
C LYS A 21 3.55 6.31 -4.44
N LYS A 22 3.18 7.21 -3.52
CA LYS A 22 3.81 7.30 -2.20
C LYS A 22 2.77 7.67 -1.15
N LEU A 23 2.65 6.85 -0.12
CA LEU A 23 1.89 7.18 1.09
C LEU A 23 2.44 8.45 1.74
N LYS A 24 1.54 9.36 2.13
CA LYS A 24 1.85 10.58 2.88
C LYS A 24 1.06 10.55 4.18
N GLY A 25 1.69 10.96 5.28
CA GLY A 25 1.09 10.93 6.62
C GLY A 25 1.10 9.54 7.26
N SER A 26 0.82 9.47 8.56
CA SER A 26 0.62 8.20 9.27
C SER A 26 -0.86 7.77 9.17
N VAL A 27 -1.13 6.46 9.23
CA VAL A 27 -2.52 5.98 9.30
C VAL A 27 -3.17 6.48 10.59
N VAL A 28 -2.43 6.53 11.69
CA VAL A 28 -2.94 7.02 12.99
C VAL A 28 -3.44 8.46 12.88
N ASP A 29 -2.68 9.35 12.25
CA ASP A 29 -3.06 10.77 12.09
C ASP A 29 -4.39 10.89 11.31
N PHE A 30 -4.59 10.01 10.32
CA PHE A 30 -5.85 9.96 9.56
C PHE A 30 -7.02 9.44 10.40
N LEU A 31 -6.81 8.43 11.24
CA LEU A 31 -7.86 7.87 12.09
C LEU A 31 -8.27 8.84 13.21
N GLU A 32 -7.32 9.57 13.79
CA GLU A 32 -7.60 10.57 14.83
C GLU A 32 -8.47 11.74 14.32
N GLY A 33 -8.41 12.05 13.02
CA GLY A 33 -9.24 13.07 12.40
C GLY A 33 -10.71 12.67 12.16
N GLU A 34 -11.07 11.42 12.41
CA GLU A 34 -12.32 10.80 11.99
C GLU A 34 -13.10 10.26 13.20
N ASN A 35 -14.20 10.91 13.59
CA ASN A 35 -15.00 10.56 14.78
C ASN A 35 -15.40 9.08 14.87
N ARG A 36 -15.58 8.41 13.72
CA ARG A 36 -15.95 6.98 13.66
C ARG A 36 -14.89 6.04 14.26
N PHE A 37 -13.62 6.46 14.29
CA PHE A 37 -12.56 5.69 14.93
C PHE A 37 -12.34 6.15 16.37
N SER A 38 -12.52 7.45 16.65
CA SER A 38 -12.38 8.01 17.99
C SER A 38 -13.35 7.42 19.03
N VAL A 39 -14.48 6.85 18.63
CA VAL A 39 -15.37 6.11 19.54
C VAL A 39 -14.69 4.86 20.09
N LEU A 40 -13.99 4.11 19.24
CA LEU A 40 -13.27 2.91 19.64
C LEU A 40 -12.09 3.26 20.55
N ASP A 41 -11.35 4.32 20.23
CA ASP A 41 -10.25 4.82 21.06
C ASP A 41 -10.69 5.16 22.49
N ARG A 42 -11.91 5.69 22.66
CA ARG A 42 -12.46 6.04 23.97
C ARG A 42 -13.01 4.84 24.73
N GLN A 43 -13.64 3.91 24.03
CA GLN A 43 -14.30 2.75 24.64
C GLN A 43 -13.32 1.62 24.98
N ASN A 44 -12.30 1.42 24.13
CA ASN A 44 -11.32 0.35 24.28
C ASN A 44 -9.96 0.76 23.70
N PRO A 45 -9.17 1.57 24.44
CA PRO A 45 -7.90 2.12 23.95
C PRO A 45 -6.86 1.06 23.55
N GLU A 46 -6.79 -0.05 24.29
CA GLU A 46 -5.83 -1.13 24.06
C GLU A 46 -6.12 -1.86 22.74
N VAL A 47 -7.38 -2.19 22.50
CA VAL A 47 -7.81 -2.82 21.25
C VAL A 47 -7.66 -1.85 20.08
N ALA A 48 -7.98 -0.56 20.28
CA ALA A 48 -7.80 0.45 19.25
C ALA A 48 -6.33 0.55 18.81
N LYS A 49 -5.40 0.62 19.78
CA LYS A 49 -3.96 0.65 19.51
C LYS A 49 -3.49 -0.57 18.72
N GLN A 50 -3.97 -1.77 19.07
CA GLN A 50 -3.65 -2.99 18.33
C GLN A 50 -4.16 -2.91 16.87
N LEU A 51 -5.44 -2.58 16.69
CA LEU A 51 -6.06 -2.51 15.37
C LEU A 51 -5.44 -1.42 14.48
N HIS A 52 -5.04 -0.28 15.06
CA HIS A 52 -4.36 0.79 14.34
C HIS A 52 -2.97 0.35 13.85
N ALA A 53 -2.22 -0.40 14.67
CA ALA A 53 -0.94 -0.96 14.27
C ALA A 53 -1.09 -2.02 13.16
N GLU A 54 -2.08 -2.91 13.28
CA GLU A 54 -2.40 -3.89 12.23
C GLU A 54 -2.80 -3.22 10.92
N LEU A 55 -3.63 -2.16 10.99
CA LEU A 55 -4.05 -1.41 9.81
C LEU A 55 -2.86 -0.69 9.14
N GLN A 56 -1.94 -0.12 9.91
CA GLN A 56 -0.72 0.50 9.36
C GLN A 56 0.08 -0.52 8.53
N VAL A 57 0.31 -1.72 9.06
CA VAL A 57 1.02 -2.79 8.35
C VAL A 57 0.28 -3.21 7.09
N GLU A 58 -1.04 -3.38 7.16
CA GLU A 58 -1.85 -3.79 6.01
C GLU A 58 -1.88 -2.71 4.91
N VAL A 59 -1.94 -1.43 5.27
CA VAL A 59 -1.86 -0.30 4.33
C VAL A 59 -0.50 -0.27 3.64
N GLU A 60 0.59 -0.44 4.38
CA GLU A 60 1.94 -0.49 3.82
C GLU A 60 2.13 -1.67 2.87
N LYS A 61 1.70 -2.86 3.29
CA LYS A 61 1.74 -4.08 2.49
C LYS A 61 0.96 -3.91 1.19
N ARG A 62 -0.30 -3.49 1.28
CA ARG A 62 -1.18 -3.29 0.12
C ARG A 62 -0.65 -2.20 -0.81
N HIS A 63 -0.06 -1.13 -0.28
CA HIS A 63 0.57 -0.12 -1.11
C HIS A 63 1.80 -0.67 -1.83
N ALA A 64 2.66 -1.44 -1.15
CA ALA A 64 3.82 -2.08 -1.76
C ALA A 64 3.43 -3.04 -2.89
N GLU A 65 2.35 -3.80 -2.70
CA GLU A 65 1.77 -4.67 -3.75
C GLU A 65 1.31 -3.86 -4.96
N HIS A 66 0.57 -2.76 -4.77
CA HIS A 66 0.18 -1.88 -5.88
C HIS A 66 1.36 -1.23 -6.58
N VAL A 67 2.38 -0.80 -5.83
CA VAL A 67 3.63 -0.27 -6.42
C VAL A 67 4.29 -1.32 -7.29
N ARG A 68 4.38 -2.57 -6.82
CA ARG A 68 4.93 -3.69 -7.56
C ARG A 68 4.12 -4.00 -8.82
N MET A 69 2.79 -3.97 -8.75
CA MET A 69 1.91 -4.16 -9.92
C MET A 69 2.07 -3.05 -10.96
N ALA A 70 2.43 -1.83 -10.55
CA ALA A 70 2.64 -0.69 -11.45
C ALA A 70 4.07 -0.61 -12.02
N MET A 71 5.01 -1.44 -11.56
CA MET A 71 6.37 -1.48 -12.08
C MET A 71 6.40 -2.03 -13.51
N SER A 72 7.35 -1.54 -14.31
CA SER A 72 7.78 -2.25 -15.52
C SER A 72 8.59 -3.50 -15.17
N ASP A 73 8.66 -4.47 -16.08
CA ASP A 73 9.42 -5.72 -15.91
C ASP A 73 10.88 -5.46 -15.49
N LYS A 74 11.52 -4.45 -16.09
CA LYS A 74 12.90 -4.06 -15.75
C LYS A 74 13.02 -3.54 -14.32
N GLN A 75 12.05 -2.75 -13.85
CA GLN A 75 12.03 -2.24 -12.47
C GLN A 75 11.74 -3.37 -11.49
N LEU A 76 10.77 -4.23 -11.81
CA LEU A 76 10.41 -5.38 -10.99
C LEU A 76 11.60 -6.33 -10.82
N TRP A 77 12.30 -6.66 -11.92
CA TRP A 77 13.49 -7.51 -11.88
C TRP A 77 14.58 -6.93 -10.96
N LYS A 78 14.82 -5.62 -11.03
CA LYS A 78 15.78 -4.94 -10.15
C LYS A 78 15.37 -5.05 -8.67
N GLU A 79 14.09 -4.86 -8.36
CA GLU A 79 13.60 -4.94 -6.98
C GLU A 79 13.61 -6.38 -6.44
N LEU A 80 13.29 -7.37 -7.26
CA LEU A 80 13.37 -8.79 -6.90
C LEU A 80 14.81 -9.23 -6.63
N ASN A 81 15.77 -8.82 -7.46
CA ASN A 81 17.19 -9.12 -7.21
C ASN A 81 17.72 -8.44 -5.95
N LYS A 82 17.26 -7.22 -5.65
CA LYS A 82 17.61 -6.55 -4.40
C LYS A 82 17.06 -7.30 -3.18
N THR A 83 15.84 -7.80 -3.27
CA THR A 83 15.14 -8.48 -2.16
C THR A 83 15.60 -9.91 -1.96
N TYR A 84 15.82 -10.67 -3.04
CA TYR A 84 16.08 -12.11 -3.01
C TYR A 84 17.46 -12.51 -3.55
N GLY A 85 18.10 -11.68 -4.37
CA GLY A 85 19.40 -11.96 -5.00
C GLY A 85 20.62 -11.79 -4.09
N LYS A 86 20.43 -11.32 -2.85
CA LYS A 86 21.50 -11.25 -1.82
C LYS A 86 21.63 -12.51 -0.97
N LYS A 87 21.03 -13.64 -1.36
CA LYS A 87 21.39 -14.94 -0.77
C LYS A 87 22.65 -15.50 -1.45
N LYS A 88 23.80 -15.11 -0.92
CA LYS A 88 25.06 -15.86 -1.03
C LYS A 88 25.72 -15.86 0.33
#